data_AF-A0A7J2LJV2-F1
#
_entry.id   AF-A0A7J2LJV2-F1
#
_cell.length_a   1.000
_cell.length_b   1.000
_cell.length_c   1.000
_cell.angle_alpha   90.00
_cell.angle_beta   90.00
_cell.angle_gamma   90.00
#
_symmetry.space_group_name_H-M   'P 1'
#
loop_
_entity.id
_entity.type
_entity.pdbx_description
1 polymer ?
#
loop_
_entity_poly.entity_id
_entity_poly.type
_entity_poly.pdbx_seq_one_letter_code
_entity_poly.pdbx_strand_id
1 'polypeptide(L)'
;MVVFSSYVTPLDRDYGRPTTEDVSTNDVGIGVKDIGWGLPMGIGAVGLQDIAAKIRQGAGALEIQFPGAGAGQRTAQTPGMYGKEHRQALKELAEIAEVNLTTHSSFGIAGLSGMDRYGNFSPEYKKFALSEIKRAIDFAADVADGGPVVVHSGEFPRPISDEPWARDPKAPDGYRFIAYKEEPESAVIGIVDKRTGRVFHQVRKGVEVATPKWKVAETDYTYVAEADYPRLGIRKGDLVHVKKGDYIDYWGRKVAPEDRVPDYDPETGRFKIEMKTWQDFVREAEEINKEKAAKLGRPLRYDEMVLPEEVYIKSTLAVNEAHAKGWALEYARYFDRYVNELRKLEKAYALWKEIEEKTPPEKRYKLAIGPARSELERLGIVPEEKKLPTELIEEQMRLIKREIEHAREASTAQEQQAKDAEMMRKYAESSRKYALRESYEGYAEAGIAAWEATRRKKTKRPIVIAIENLYPENYGGHPE
;
A
#
# COMPACT_ATOMS: atom_id res chain seq x y z
N MET A 1 40.33 10.56 64.75
CA MET A 1 40.92 9.22 64.55
C MET A 1 41.33 9.15 63.09
N VAL A 2 42.63 9.28 62.80
CA VAL A 2 43.14 9.29 61.42
C VAL A 2 43.24 7.83 60.98
N VAL A 3 42.44 7.44 59.99
CA VAL A 3 42.54 6.13 59.36
C VAL A 3 43.74 6.19 58.41
N PHE A 4 44.77 5.40 58.71
CA PHE A 4 45.90 5.24 57.80
C PHE A 4 45.43 4.50 56.55
N SER A 5 45.54 5.16 55.39
CA SER A 5 45.44 4.50 54.08
C SER A 5 46.53 3.43 54.01
N SER A 6 46.12 2.17 53.91
CA SER A 6 47.01 1.05 53.65
C SER A 6 47.61 1.23 52.25
N TYR A 7 48.94 1.38 52.17
CA TYR A 7 49.67 1.31 50.91
C TYR A 7 49.45 -0.06 50.25
N VAL A 8 48.81 -0.07 49.10
CA VAL A 8 48.65 -1.26 48.24
C VAL A 8 49.77 -1.23 47.20
N THR A 9 50.54 -2.31 47.08
CA THR A 9 51.68 -2.43 46.16
C THR A 9 51.36 -3.40 45.02
N PRO A 10 52.03 -3.31 43.85
CA PRO A 10 51.79 -4.19 42.69
C PRO A 10 51.90 -5.71 42.94
N LEU A 11 52.41 -6.10 44.11
CA LEU A 11 52.61 -7.48 44.52
C LEU A 11 51.50 -7.98 45.46
N ASP A 12 50.60 -7.09 45.91
CA ASP A 12 49.47 -7.45 46.75
C ASP A 12 48.36 -8.10 45.93
N ARG A 13 47.74 -9.13 46.50
CA ARG A 13 46.71 -9.95 45.85
C ARG A 13 45.45 -9.16 45.45
N ASP A 14 45.27 -8.00 46.08
CA ASP A 14 44.15 -7.08 45.86
C ASP A 14 44.56 -5.81 45.10
N TYR A 15 45.82 -5.70 44.65
CA TYR A 15 46.26 -4.59 43.83
C TYR A 15 45.57 -4.60 42.46
N GLY A 16 44.79 -3.55 42.18
CA GLY A 16 44.01 -3.42 40.95
C GLY A 16 42.64 -4.11 41.00
N ARG A 17 42.20 -4.63 42.14
CA ARG A 17 40.79 -5.04 42.32
C ARG A 17 39.96 -3.82 42.66
N PRO A 18 38.98 -3.42 41.82
CA PRO A 18 38.13 -2.29 42.15
C PRO A 18 37.34 -2.59 43.41
N THR A 19 37.38 -1.69 44.39
CA THR A 19 36.48 -1.74 45.54
C THR A 19 35.10 -1.24 45.13
N THR A 20 34.05 -1.57 45.88
CA THR A 20 32.70 -1.03 45.65
C THR A 20 32.64 0.50 45.65
N GLU A 21 33.61 1.17 46.27
CA GLU A 21 33.77 2.64 46.25
C GLU A 21 34.43 3.15 44.96
N ASP A 22 35.14 2.30 44.21
CA ASP A 22 35.77 2.60 42.91
C ASP A 22 34.85 2.31 41.70
N VAL A 23 33.71 1.65 41.91
CA VAL A 23 32.77 1.24 40.83
C VAL A 23 31.61 2.22 40.64
N SER A 24 31.62 3.37 41.29
CA SER A 24 30.60 4.40 41.11
C SER A 24 31.28 5.77 41.04
N THR A 25 30.85 6.58 40.09
CA THR A 25 31.27 7.98 39.97
C THR A 25 30.88 8.84 41.20
N ASN A 26 30.10 8.29 42.14
CA ASN A 26 29.60 8.90 43.37
C ASN A 26 28.75 10.17 43.18
N ASP A 27 28.65 10.70 41.96
CA ASP A 27 27.89 11.90 41.59
C ASP A 27 26.68 11.59 40.67
N VAL A 28 26.80 10.63 39.75
CA VAL A 28 25.75 10.26 38.78
C VAL A 28 25.29 8.79 38.88
N GLY A 29 25.91 8.00 39.77
CA GLY A 29 25.52 6.60 39.99
C GLY A 29 25.84 5.65 38.82
N ILE A 30 26.74 6.05 37.92
CA ILE A 30 27.22 5.23 36.80
C ILE A 30 28.55 4.60 37.20
N GLY A 31 28.66 3.28 37.05
CA GLY A 31 29.86 2.52 37.29
C GLY A 31 30.61 2.08 36.04
N VAL A 32 31.84 1.60 36.22
CA VAL A 32 32.65 1.05 35.09
C VAL A 32 31.93 -0.12 34.41
N LYS A 33 31.13 -0.89 35.16
CA LYS A 33 30.31 -1.98 34.63
C LYS A 33 29.15 -1.50 33.72
N ASP A 34 28.78 -0.23 33.80
CA ASP A 34 27.72 0.40 32.99
C ASP A 34 28.27 1.04 31.71
N ILE A 35 29.61 1.15 31.59
CA ILE A 35 30.28 1.65 30.39
C ILE A 35 30.50 0.47 29.44
N GLY A 36 29.96 0.59 28.22
CA GLY A 36 30.08 -0.47 27.23
C GLY A 36 30.37 0.03 25.82
N TRP A 37 30.69 -0.92 24.93
CA TRP A 37 31.02 -0.66 23.53
C TRP A 37 30.18 -1.50 22.58
N GLY A 38 29.78 -0.87 21.47
CA GLY A 38 29.28 -1.57 20.29
C GLY A 38 30.43 -2.20 19.50
N LEU A 39 30.32 -3.49 19.21
CA LEU A 39 31.31 -4.26 18.46
C LEU A 39 30.70 -4.73 17.13
N PRO A 40 30.79 -3.92 16.05
CA PRO A 40 30.35 -4.33 14.72
C PRO A 40 31.26 -5.43 14.18
N MET A 41 30.74 -6.65 14.14
CA MET A 41 31.51 -7.83 13.77
C MET A 41 31.92 -7.81 12.29
N GLY A 42 33.23 -7.95 12.04
CA GLY A 42 33.87 -7.78 10.74
C GLY A 42 34.46 -6.38 10.49
N ILE A 43 34.15 -5.39 11.35
CA ILE A 43 34.66 -4.01 11.26
C ILE A 43 35.40 -3.63 12.55
N GLY A 44 34.69 -3.63 13.68
CA GLY A 44 35.21 -3.28 15.01
C GLY A 44 35.80 -4.46 15.78
N ALA A 45 35.43 -5.69 15.42
CA ALA A 45 36.02 -6.93 15.91
C ALA A 45 35.83 -8.05 14.88
N VAL A 46 36.87 -8.80 14.54
CA VAL A 46 36.80 -9.88 13.53
C VAL A 46 36.63 -11.25 14.17
N GLY A 47 37.01 -11.40 15.45
CA GLY A 47 36.84 -12.64 16.21
C GLY A 47 37.11 -12.50 17.71
N LEU A 48 37.22 -13.65 18.39
CA LEU A 48 37.32 -13.75 19.86
C LEU A 48 38.49 -12.95 20.46
N GLN A 49 39.63 -12.90 19.76
CA GLN A 49 40.83 -12.19 20.23
C GLN A 49 40.61 -10.69 20.34
N ASP A 50 39.91 -10.11 19.37
CA ASP A 50 39.58 -8.68 19.37
C ASP A 50 38.60 -8.36 20.50
N ILE A 51 37.59 -9.21 20.70
CA ILE A 51 36.64 -9.09 21.81
C ILE A 51 37.38 -9.15 23.15
N ALA A 52 38.30 -10.11 23.34
CA ALA A 52 39.11 -10.21 24.54
C ALA A 52 40.01 -8.97 24.76
N ALA A 53 40.52 -8.37 23.68
CA ALA A 53 41.29 -7.13 23.77
C ALA A 53 40.41 -5.96 24.23
N LYS A 54 39.16 -5.88 23.78
CA LYS A 54 38.19 -4.86 24.19
C LYS A 54 37.78 -4.99 25.66
N ILE A 55 37.57 -6.22 26.13
CA ILE A 55 37.35 -6.51 27.55
C ILE A 55 38.52 -6.01 28.40
N ARG A 56 39.77 -6.29 28.00
CA ARG A 56 40.98 -5.82 28.71
C ARG A 56 41.14 -4.29 28.74
N GLN A 57 40.48 -3.57 27.84
CA GLN A 57 40.46 -2.11 27.83
C GLN A 57 39.48 -1.52 28.86
N GLY A 58 38.75 -2.35 29.61
CA GLY A 58 37.89 -1.93 30.71
C GLY A 58 36.40 -1.83 30.36
N ALA A 59 35.95 -2.41 29.24
CA ALA A 59 34.54 -2.42 28.89
C ALA A 59 33.75 -3.38 29.81
N GLY A 60 32.75 -2.84 30.53
CA GLY A 60 31.87 -3.58 31.42
C GLY A 60 30.67 -4.23 30.73
N ALA A 61 30.27 -3.69 29.57
CA ALA A 61 29.27 -4.26 28.68
C ALA A 61 29.73 -4.23 27.22
N LEU A 62 29.38 -5.26 26.45
CA LEU A 62 29.68 -5.32 25.02
C LEU A 62 28.42 -5.71 24.24
N GLU A 63 28.08 -4.90 23.25
CA GLU A 63 27.04 -5.24 22.30
C GLU A 63 27.68 -5.88 21.06
N ILE A 64 27.38 -7.15 20.83
CA ILE A 64 27.84 -7.85 19.63
C ILE A 64 26.90 -7.48 18.49
N GLN A 65 27.40 -6.66 17.56
CA GLN A 65 26.60 -6.14 16.46
C GLN A 65 26.89 -6.88 15.16
N PHE A 66 25.86 -7.17 14.37
CA PHE A 66 25.98 -7.90 13.12
C PHE A 66 25.69 -6.98 11.92
N PRO A 67 26.70 -6.42 11.24
CA PRO A 67 26.44 -5.54 10.09
C PRO A 67 25.90 -6.28 8.85
N GLY A 68 26.14 -7.59 8.75
CA GLY A 68 25.72 -8.39 7.60
C GLY A 68 24.33 -8.98 7.75
N ALA A 69 23.77 -9.47 6.64
CA ALA A 69 22.54 -10.25 6.59
C ALA A 69 22.73 -11.53 5.76
N GLY A 70 21.90 -12.56 5.98
CA GLY A 70 21.92 -13.80 5.21
C GLY A 70 23.21 -14.60 5.44
N ALA A 71 23.94 -14.92 4.37
CA ALA A 71 25.19 -15.69 4.49
C ALA A 71 26.30 -14.92 5.24
N GLY A 72 26.27 -13.58 5.22
CA GLY A 72 27.34 -12.74 5.76
C GLY A 72 28.62 -12.76 4.94
N GLN A 73 29.54 -11.85 5.26
CA GLN A 73 30.86 -11.73 4.66
C GLN A 73 31.88 -11.33 5.73
N ARG A 74 33.18 -11.38 5.40
CA ARG A 74 34.26 -11.10 6.37
C ARG A 74 34.14 -9.74 7.04
N THR A 75 33.75 -8.71 6.28
CA THR A 75 33.60 -7.31 6.75
C THR A 75 32.18 -6.95 7.17
N ALA A 76 31.24 -7.90 7.09
CA ALA A 76 29.85 -7.72 7.45
C ALA A 76 29.30 -9.07 7.92
N GLN A 77 29.62 -9.42 9.16
CA GLN A 77 29.36 -10.77 9.67
C GLN A 77 27.91 -10.94 10.13
N THR A 78 27.46 -12.20 10.21
CA THR A 78 26.10 -12.58 10.66
C THR A 78 26.18 -13.57 11.82
N PRO A 79 25.10 -13.71 12.64
CA PRO A 79 25.09 -14.65 13.75
C PRO A 79 25.39 -16.10 13.35
N GLY A 80 25.00 -16.53 12.14
CA GLY A 80 25.21 -17.91 11.71
C GLY A 80 26.61 -18.21 11.18
N MET A 81 27.49 -17.21 11.06
CA MET A 81 28.93 -17.46 10.84
C MET A 81 29.61 -18.02 12.11
N TYR A 82 28.95 -17.91 13.26
CA TYR A 82 29.45 -18.38 14.56
C TYR A 82 28.86 -19.75 14.90
N GLY A 83 29.68 -20.78 14.73
CA GLY A 83 29.35 -22.15 15.15
C GLY A 83 29.29 -22.31 16.68
N LYS A 84 28.86 -23.50 17.12
CA LYS A 84 28.67 -23.82 18.55
C LYS A 84 29.91 -23.54 19.41
N GLU A 85 31.10 -23.94 18.95
CA GLU A 85 32.35 -23.77 19.69
C GLU A 85 32.72 -22.29 19.86
N HIS A 86 32.55 -21.49 18.81
CA HIS A 86 32.81 -20.04 18.87
C HIS A 86 31.85 -19.34 19.84
N ARG A 87 30.57 -19.71 19.82
CA ARG A 87 29.56 -19.19 20.75
C ARG A 87 29.86 -19.55 22.20
N GLN A 88 30.26 -20.80 22.44
CA GLN A 88 30.65 -21.26 23.78
C GLN A 88 31.87 -20.50 24.29
N ALA A 89 32.90 -20.32 23.46
CA ALA A 89 34.10 -19.57 23.84
C ALA A 89 33.79 -18.10 24.16
N LEU A 90 32.86 -17.47 23.41
CA LEU A 90 32.40 -16.11 23.72
C LEU A 90 31.68 -16.03 25.06
N LYS A 91 30.80 -16.99 25.35
CA LYS A 91 30.10 -17.09 26.63
C LYS A 91 31.08 -17.23 27.78
N GLU A 92 32.00 -18.19 27.69
CA GLU A 92 32.99 -18.45 28.74
C GLU A 92 33.90 -17.25 28.97
N LEU A 93 34.34 -16.57 27.90
CA LEU A 93 35.14 -15.36 28.00
C LEU A 93 34.40 -14.25 28.76
N ALA A 94 33.12 -14.03 28.45
CA ALA A 94 32.30 -13.04 29.13
C ALA A 94 32.04 -13.40 30.60
N GLU A 95 31.80 -14.68 30.90
CA GLU A 95 31.61 -15.16 32.28
C GLU A 95 32.88 -15.00 33.12
N ILE A 96 34.06 -15.34 32.57
CA ILE A 96 35.35 -15.19 33.25
C ILE A 96 35.69 -13.71 33.50
N ALA A 97 35.38 -12.85 32.52
CA ALA A 97 35.67 -11.42 32.63
C ALA A 97 34.59 -10.61 33.34
N GLU A 98 33.49 -11.25 33.75
CA GLU A 98 32.31 -10.60 34.33
C GLU A 98 31.74 -9.45 33.47
N VAL A 99 31.76 -9.62 32.15
CA VAL A 99 31.26 -8.63 31.18
C VAL A 99 29.86 -9.00 30.72
N ASN A 100 28.97 -8.01 30.65
CA ASN A 100 27.63 -8.19 30.11
C ASN A 100 27.67 -8.21 28.58
N LEU A 101 27.13 -9.25 27.96
CA LEU A 101 26.91 -9.27 26.51
C LEU A 101 25.46 -8.93 26.17
N THR A 102 25.28 -8.18 25.09
CA THR A 102 24.01 -7.98 24.38
C THR A 102 24.20 -8.26 22.90
N THR A 103 23.10 -8.41 22.16
CA THR A 103 23.17 -8.69 20.73
C THR A 103 22.45 -7.60 19.96
N HIS A 104 23.05 -7.14 18.88
CA HIS A 104 22.35 -6.33 17.89
C HIS A 104 22.18 -7.14 16.61
N SER A 105 20.95 -7.25 16.14
CA SER A 105 20.59 -7.94 14.90
C SER A 105 21.18 -7.26 13.66
N SER A 106 20.85 -7.78 12.47
CA SER A 106 21.42 -7.29 11.23
C SER A 106 21.13 -5.80 10.98
N PHE A 107 22.17 -5.01 10.71
CA PHE A 107 21.98 -3.63 10.24
C PHE A 107 21.31 -3.54 8.87
N GLY A 108 21.43 -4.62 8.07
CA GLY A 108 20.86 -4.71 6.73
C GLY A 108 19.34 -4.87 6.70
N ILE A 109 18.69 -4.87 7.87
CA ILE A 109 17.25 -4.93 8.04
C ILE A 109 16.79 -3.57 8.55
N ALA A 110 15.96 -2.89 7.76
CA ALA A 110 15.42 -1.58 8.11
C ALA A 110 14.16 -1.66 8.98
N GLY A 111 13.45 -2.80 8.98
CA GLY A 111 12.22 -2.99 9.73
C GLY A 111 11.50 -4.29 9.37
N LEU A 112 10.25 -4.44 9.84
CA LEU A 112 9.40 -5.62 9.66
C LEU A 112 8.11 -5.38 8.84
N SER A 113 7.97 -4.20 8.24
CA SER A 113 6.90 -3.82 7.31
C SER A 113 6.93 -4.63 6.02
N GLY A 114 8.10 -5.21 5.69
CA GLY A 114 8.35 -5.89 4.44
C GLY A 114 8.72 -4.95 3.28
N MET A 115 8.95 -3.66 3.52
CA MET A 115 9.32 -2.72 2.46
C MET A 115 10.66 -3.10 1.81
N ASP A 116 10.63 -3.33 0.50
CA ASP A 116 11.80 -3.62 -0.31
C ASP A 116 12.47 -2.33 -0.82
N ARG A 117 13.61 -2.47 -1.51
CA ARG A 117 14.36 -1.33 -2.07
C ARG A 117 13.62 -0.58 -3.16
N TYR A 118 12.58 -1.16 -3.75
CA TYR A 118 11.73 -0.52 -4.76
C TYR A 118 10.50 0.16 -4.13
N GLY A 119 10.34 0.05 -2.81
CA GLY A 119 9.26 0.63 -2.04
C GLY A 119 7.96 -0.17 -2.05
N ASN A 120 7.99 -1.43 -2.48
CA ASN A 120 6.85 -2.35 -2.34
C ASN A 120 6.96 -3.13 -1.04
N PHE A 121 5.83 -3.64 -0.53
CA PHE A 121 5.81 -4.48 0.65
C PHE A 121 5.76 -5.95 0.25
N SER A 122 6.81 -6.71 0.59
CA SER A 122 6.98 -8.12 0.25
C SER A 122 6.92 -9.01 1.50
N PRO A 123 6.01 -10.01 1.52
CA PRO A 123 5.99 -11.04 2.55
C PRO A 123 7.31 -11.83 2.63
N GLU A 124 7.97 -12.04 1.49
CA GLU A 124 9.26 -12.72 1.41
C GLU A 124 10.36 -11.93 2.12
N TYR A 125 10.41 -10.61 1.90
CA TYR A 125 11.38 -9.74 2.58
C TYR A 125 11.09 -9.65 4.09
N LYS A 126 9.82 -9.51 4.50
CA LYS A 126 9.42 -9.57 5.93
C LYS A 126 9.88 -10.88 6.58
N LYS A 127 9.65 -12.02 5.92
CA LYS A 127 10.08 -13.34 6.41
C LYS A 127 11.61 -13.44 6.52
N PHE A 128 12.34 -12.90 5.54
CA PHE A 128 13.80 -12.82 5.59
C PHE A 128 14.27 -11.99 6.80
N ALA A 129 13.74 -10.78 6.97
CA ALA A 129 14.06 -9.90 8.09
C ALA A 129 13.78 -10.58 9.45
N LEU A 130 12.60 -11.19 9.60
CA LEU A 130 12.24 -11.92 10.82
C LEU A 130 13.18 -13.12 11.07
N SER A 131 13.61 -13.81 10.02
CA SER A 131 14.54 -14.94 10.16
C SER A 131 15.91 -14.49 10.70
N GLU A 132 16.39 -13.34 10.28
CA GLU A 132 17.65 -12.77 10.75
C GLU A 132 17.55 -12.30 12.22
N ILE A 133 16.42 -11.71 12.61
CA ILE A 133 16.14 -11.40 14.02
C ILE A 133 16.11 -12.69 14.85
N LYS A 134 15.44 -13.74 14.36
CA LYS A 134 15.41 -15.06 15.03
C LYS A 134 16.82 -15.66 15.18
N ARG A 135 17.70 -15.50 14.20
CA ARG A 135 19.12 -15.91 14.29
C ARG A 135 19.89 -15.12 15.36
N ALA A 136 19.60 -13.82 15.50
CA ALA A 136 20.17 -12.98 16.54
C ALA A 136 19.65 -13.35 17.94
N ILE A 137 18.35 -13.66 18.07
CA ILE A 137 17.74 -14.20 19.29
C ILE A 137 18.42 -15.50 19.72
N ASP A 138 18.60 -16.45 18.79
CA ASP A 138 19.30 -17.71 19.08
C ASP A 138 20.75 -17.48 19.51
N PHE A 139 21.45 -16.53 18.87
CA PHE A 139 22.80 -16.16 19.28
C PHE A 139 22.84 -15.54 20.68
N ALA A 140 21.92 -14.62 20.99
CA ALA A 140 21.82 -14.02 22.31
C ALA A 140 21.52 -15.07 23.39
N ALA A 141 20.67 -16.05 23.07
CA ALA A 141 20.37 -17.15 23.98
C ALA A 141 21.61 -18.02 24.28
N ASP A 142 22.43 -18.29 23.27
CA ASP A 142 23.62 -19.13 23.39
C ASP A 142 24.80 -18.40 24.06
N VAL A 143 24.99 -17.10 23.75
CA VAL A 143 26.21 -16.35 24.08
C VAL A 143 26.01 -15.38 25.24
N ALA A 144 24.93 -14.60 25.21
CA ALA A 144 24.65 -13.56 26.21
C ALA A 144 23.83 -14.06 27.41
N ASP A 145 23.41 -15.32 27.38
CA ASP A 145 22.53 -15.94 28.38
C ASP A 145 21.25 -15.11 28.60
N GLY A 146 20.71 -14.59 27.50
CA GLY A 146 19.56 -13.69 27.47
C GLY A 146 19.91 -12.20 27.35
N GLY A 147 18.93 -11.33 27.61
CA GLY A 147 19.08 -9.88 27.52
C GLY A 147 18.52 -9.27 26.21
N PRO A 148 18.74 -7.97 25.99
CA PRO A 148 18.20 -7.28 24.83
C PRO A 148 18.84 -7.75 23.53
N VAL A 149 17.97 -7.96 22.53
CA VAL A 149 18.32 -8.11 21.12
C VAL A 149 17.87 -6.83 20.43
N VAL A 150 18.83 -6.00 20.06
CA VAL A 150 18.57 -4.72 19.42
C VAL A 150 18.23 -4.93 17.95
N VAL A 151 17.17 -4.29 17.50
CA VAL A 151 16.68 -4.34 16.12
C VAL A 151 16.44 -2.92 15.65
N HIS A 152 16.93 -2.58 14.46
CA HIS A 152 16.59 -1.29 13.88
C HIS A 152 15.08 -1.20 13.63
N SER A 153 14.52 -0.04 13.90
CA SER A 153 13.28 0.43 13.29
C SER A 153 13.58 1.50 12.25
N GLY A 154 12.71 1.56 11.25
CA GLY A 154 12.93 2.31 10.02
C GLY A 154 12.01 1.75 8.94
N GLU A 155 10.75 1.56 9.33
CA GLU A 155 9.81 0.66 8.69
C GLU A 155 9.49 1.06 7.25
N PHE A 156 9.09 2.32 7.07
CA PHE A 156 8.80 2.93 5.78
C PHE A 156 8.69 4.45 5.94
N PRO A 157 8.90 5.24 4.87
CA PRO A 157 8.84 6.70 4.93
C PRO A 157 7.49 7.23 5.41
N ARG A 158 7.54 8.33 6.17
CA ARG A 158 6.37 9.07 6.65
C ARG A 158 6.56 10.58 6.51
N PRO A 159 5.49 11.33 6.18
CA PRO A 159 5.51 12.78 6.33
C PRO A 159 5.52 13.16 7.82
N ILE A 160 6.54 13.88 8.29
CA ILE A 160 6.65 14.29 9.69
C ILE A 160 5.48 15.20 10.06
N SER A 161 5.11 16.13 9.17
CA SER A 161 3.96 17.04 9.35
C SER A 161 2.61 16.35 9.59
N ASP A 162 2.46 15.06 9.26
CA ASP A 162 1.21 14.33 9.46
C ASP A 162 1.06 13.73 10.85
N GLU A 163 2.13 13.67 11.62
CA GLU A 163 2.08 13.03 12.91
C GLU A 163 1.57 13.97 14.01
N PRO A 164 0.70 13.48 14.92
CA PRO A 164 0.14 14.31 16.00
C PRO A 164 1.19 15.00 16.86
N TRP A 165 2.33 14.33 17.12
CA TRP A 165 3.42 14.86 17.94
C TRP A 165 4.19 16.00 17.25
N ALA A 166 4.11 16.10 15.92
CA ALA A 166 4.76 17.15 15.15
C ALA A 166 3.91 18.43 15.10
N ARG A 167 2.60 18.35 15.37
CA ARG A 167 1.67 19.48 15.29
C ARG A 167 1.60 20.23 16.63
N ASP A 168 1.74 21.55 16.58
CA ASP A 168 1.54 22.43 17.73
C ASP A 168 1.00 23.79 17.27
N PRO A 169 -0.24 24.16 17.65
CA PRO A 169 -0.83 25.46 17.31
C PRO A 169 -0.01 26.67 17.79
N LYS A 170 0.90 26.50 18.76
CA LYS A 170 1.76 27.56 19.29
C LYS A 170 3.09 27.67 18.55
N ALA A 171 3.44 26.71 17.71
CA ALA A 171 4.68 26.74 16.93
C ALA A 171 4.48 27.57 15.65
N PRO A 172 5.57 28.14 15.08
CA PRO A 172 5.54 28.75 13.75
C PRO A 172 4.93 27.78 12.73
N ASP A 173 4.03 28.29 11.89
CA ASP A 173 3.32 27.51 10.86
C ASP A 173 2.49 26.31 11.38
N GLY A 174 2.31 26.18 12.71
CA GLY A 174 1.51 25.12 13.34
C GLY A 174 2.26 23.80 13.58
N TYR A 175 3.58 23.75 13.37
CA TYR A 175 4.39 22.54 13.48
C TYR A 175 5.65 22.73 14.34
N ARG A 176 5.91 21.80 15.26
CA ARG A 176 7.18 21.70 16.00
C ARG A 176 8.30 21.16 15.12
N PHE A 177 7.95 20.19 14.28
CA PHE A 177 8.88 19.49 13.41
C PHE A 177 8.25 19.31 12.04
N ILE A 178 9.08 19.50 11.01
CA ILE A 178 8.80 19.18 9.61
C ILE A 178 10.12 18.72 9.00
N ALA A 179 10.07 17.83 8.02
CA ALA A 179 11.28 17.39 7.33
C ALA A 179 11.86 18.51 6.45
N TYR A 180 10.98 19.29 5.81
CA TYR A 180 11.30 20.46 4.98
C TYR A 180 10.09 21.39 4.93
N LYS A 181 10.30 22.65 4.55
CA LYS A 181 9.30 23.73 4.69
C LYS A 181 7.96 23.44 3.99
N GLU A 182 8.02 22.89 2.78
CA GLU A 182 6.85 22.62 1.95
C GLU A 182 6.18 21.25 2.25
N GLU A 183 6.73 20.45 3.18
CA GLU A 183 6.25 19.09 3.46
C GLU A 183 4.73 19.00 3.73
N PRO A 184 4.11 19.89 4.55
CA PRO A 184 2.67 19.81 4.82
C PRO A 184 1.80 19.86 3.56
N GLU A 185 2.27 20.60 2.55
CA GLU A 185 1.56 20.84 1.29
C GLU A 185 1.96 19.84 0.21
N SER A 186 3.21 19.36 0.18
CA SER A 186 3.73 18.53 -0.90
C SER A 186 3.95 17.06 -0.55
N ALA A 187 3.66 16.66 0.69
CA ALA A 187 3.84 15.28 1.15
C ALA A 187 3.21 14.26 0.19
N VAL A 188 3.92 13.15 0.03
CA VAL A 188 3.53 12.05 -0.86
C VAL A 188 3.18 10.84 -0.02
N ILE A 189 2.01 10.25 -0.29
CA ILE A 189 1.53 9.06 0.42
C ILE A 189 1.31 7.93 -0.58
N GLY A 190 1.87 6.76 -0.31
CA GLY A 190 1.73 5.59 -1.16
C GLY A 190 0.35 4.92 -1.02
N ILE A 191 -0.16 4.39 -2.13
CA ILE A 191 -1.33 3.52 -2.15
C ILE A 191 -0.90 2.13 -2.60
N VAL A 192 -1.31 1.13 -1.82
CA VAL A 192 -0.95 -0.27 -1.97
C VAL A 192 -2.17 -1.08 -2.43
N ASP A 193 -1.94 -2.05 -3.31
CA ASP A 193 -2.90 -3.15 -3.50
C ASP A 193 -2.73 -4.13 -2.34
N LYS A 194 -3.69 -4.13 -1.41
CA LYS A 194 -3.62 -4.93 -0.18
C LYS A 194 -3.51 -6.44 -0.40
N ARG A 195 -3.75 -6.93 -1.63
CA ARG A 195 -3.58 -8.36 -1.98
C ARG A 195 -2.12 -8.72 -2.25
N THR A 196 -1.35 -7.77 -2.77
CA THR A 196 0.00 -8.03 -3.28
C THR A 196 1.09 -7.25 -2.55
N GLY A 197 0.73 -6.21 -1.78
CA GLY A 197 1.69 -5.33 -1.13
C GLY A 197 2.40 -4.36 -2.10
N ARG A 198 2.04 -4.40 -3.39
CA ARG A 198 2.61 -3.51 -4.42
C ARG A 198 2.05 -2.10 -4.29
N VAL A 199 2.94 -1.11 -4.26
CA VAL A 199 2.57 0.30 -4.40
C VAL A 199 2.26 0.58 -5.88
N PHE A 200 1.04 1.00 -6.17
CA PHE A 200 0.60 1.27 -7.55
C PHE A 200 0.30 2.75 -7.82
N HIS A 201 0.18 3.56 -6.76
CA HIS A 201 -0.06 4.99 -6.88
C HIS A 201 0.57 5.76 -5.73
N GLN A 202 0.83 7.05 -5.96
CA GLN A 202 1.34 7.98 -4.97
C GLN A 202 0.48 9.24 -4.99
N VAL A 203 -0.20 9.50 -3.88
CA VAL A 203 -1.04 10.69 -3.70
C VAL A 203 -0.17 11.85 -3.27
N ARG A 204 -0.26 12.98 -3.99
CA ARG A 204 0.45 14.23 -3.67
C ARG A 204 -0.56 15.24 -3.15
N LYS A 205 -0.36 15.77 -1.95
CA LYS A 205 -1.35 16.65 -1.31
C LYS A 205 -1.56 17.98 -2.02
N GLY A 206 -0.51 18.53 -2.63
CA GLY A 206 -0.56 19.84 -3.30
C GLY A 206 -1.20 19.80 -4.69
N VAL A 207 -1.69 18.64 -5.15
CA VAL A 207 -2.31 18.49 -6.47
C VAL A 207 -3.83 18.52 -6.31
N GLU A 208 -4.47 19.51 -6.94
CA GLU A 208 -5.92 19.54 -7.06
C GLU A 208 -6.39 18.48 -8.06
N VAL A 209 -7.55 17.87 -7.78
CA VAL A 209 -8.13 16.82 -8.61
C VAL A 209 -9.47 17.27 -9.15
N ALA A 210 -9.61 17.21 -10.47
CA ALA A 210 -10.89 17.35 -11.13
C ALA A 210 -11.77 16.13 -10.82
N THR A 211 -12.90 16.38 -10.17
CA THR A 211 -13.90 15.35 -9.87
C THR A 211 -15.28 15.78 -10.36
N PRO A 212 -16.18 14.84 -10.68
CA PRO A 212 -17.56 15.20 -11.01
C PRO A 212 -18.22 15.86 -9.80
N LYS A 213 -18.87 17.01 -10.03
CA LYS A 213 -19.74 17.59 -9.01
C LYS A 213 -20.98 16.71 -8.91
N TRP A 214 -21.20 16.06 -7.79
CA TRP A 214 -22.30 15.11 -7.63
C TRP A 214 -23.64 15.83 -7.45
N LYS A 215 -24.71 15.23 -7.99
CA LYS A 215 -26.07 15.72 -7.84
C LYS A 215 -26.60 15.39 -6.45
N VAL A 216 -26.98 16.43 -5.72
CA VAL A 216 -27.54 16.35 -4.35
C VAL A 216 -28.86 17.11 -4.27
N ALA A 217 -29.70 16.76 -3.30
CA ALA A 217 -30.95 17.45 -3.03
C ALA A 217 -30.72 18.87 -2.49
N GLU A 218 -31.40 19.86 -3.06
CA GLU A 218 -31.28 21.27 -2.63
C GLU A 218 -32.22 21.63 -1.47
N THR A 219 -33.31 20.87 -1.33
CA THR A 219 -34.36 21.04 -0.32
C THR A 219 -34.80 19.69 0.24
N ASP A 220 -35.47 19.71 1.39
CA ASP A 220 -36.08 18.52 1.97
C ASP A 220 -37.40 18.20 1.26
N TYR A 221 -37.67 16.93 0.98
CA TYR A 221 -38.94 16.46 0.42
C TYR A 221 -39.17 14.97 0.66
N THR A 222 -40.35 14.49 0.30
CA THR A 222 -40.75 13.09 0.45
C THR A 222 -41.35 12.53 -0.82
N TYR A 223 -41.12 11.25 -1.10
CA TYR A 223 -41.77 10.54 -2.19
C TYR A 223 -42.07 9.09 -1.81
N VAL A 224 -43.00 8.45 -2.52
CA VAL A 224 -43.27 7.02 -2.36
C VAL A 224 -42.39 6.24 -3.34
N ALA A 225 -41.63 5.26 -2.84
CA ALA A 225 -40.72 4.48 -3.67
C ALA A 225 -41.47 3.63 -4.69
N GLU A 226 -41.18 3.82 -5.98
CA GLU A 226 -41.81 3.07 -7.08
C GLU A 226 -41.12 1.73 -7.38
N ALA A 227 -39.90 1.55 -6.86
CA ALA A 227 -39.06 0.38 -7.03
C ALA A 227 -38.28 0.09 -5.74
N ASP A 228 -37.69 -1.10 -5.66
CA ASP A 228 -36.79 -1.46 -4.56
C ASP A 228 -35.41 -0.81 -4.77
N TYR A 229 -34.84 -0.27 -3.69
CA TYR A 229 -33.47 0.23 -3.63
C TYR A 229 -32.70 -0.51 -2.52
N PRO A 230 -32.21 -1.74 -2.80
CA PRO A 230 -31.64 -2.62 -1.76
C PRO A 230 -30.47 -2.01 -0.98
N ARG A 231 -29.62 -1.20 -1.64
CA ARG A 231 -28.47 -0.53 -0.99
C ARG A 231 -28.87 0.52 0.04
N LEU A 232 -30.06 1.09 -0.10
CA LEU A 232 -30.63 2.04 0.85
C LEU A 232 -31.59 1.35 1.83
N GLY A 233 -31.87 0.06 1.65
CA GLY A 233 -32.87 -0.67 2.44
C GLY A 233 -34.31 -0.21 2.17
N ILE A 234 -34.57 0.47 1.05
CA ILE A 234 -35.89 0.99 0.67
C ILE A 234 -36.61 -0.04 -0.20
N ARG A 235 -37.87 -0.32 0.10
CA ARG A 235 -38.76 -1.19 -0.69
C ARG A 235 -39.79 -0.37 -1.45
N LYS A 236 -40.31 -0.94 -2.53
CA LYS A 236 -41.44 -0.38 -3.25
C LYS A 236 -42.62 -0.16 -2.31
N GLY A 237 -43.16 1.06 -2.32
CA GLY A 237 -44.26 1.50 -1.45
C GLY A 237 -43.81 2.24 -0.18
N ASP A 238 -42.52 2.24 0.14
CA ASP A 238 -42.01 2.97 1.30
C ASP A 238 -42.09 4.49 1.09
N LEU A 239 -42.42 5.24 2.14
CA LEU A 239 -42.29 6.70 2.16
C LEU A 239 -40.83 7.07 2.43
N VAL A 240 -40.16 7.63 1.43
CA VAL A 240 -38.74 8.01 1.50
C VAL A 240 -38.64 9.49 1.84
N HIS A 241 -37.87 9.81 2.88
CA HIS A 241 -37.52 11.18 3.24
C HIS A 241 -36.15 11.53 2.67
N VAL A 242 -36.11 12.54 1.80
CA VAL A 242 -34.89 13.12 1.23
C VAL A 242 -34.58 14.41 1.98
N LYS A 243 -33.36 14.50 2.52
CA LYS A 243 -32.84 15.70 3.16
C LYS A 243 -31.96 16.47 2.18
N LYS A 244 -31.90 17.79 2.34
CA LYS A 244 -30.91 18.63 1.68
C LYS A 244 -29.51 18.04 1.86
N GLY A 245 -28.80 17.86 0.75
CA GLY A 245 -27.46 17.25 0.70
C GLY A 245 -27.45 15.74 0.44
N ASP A 246 -28.59 15.04 0.51
CA ASP A 246 -28.66 13.63 0.10
C ASP A 246 -28.35 13.49 -1.40
N TYR A 247 -27.61 12.45 -1.79
CA TYR A 247 -27.41 12.13 -3.21
C TYR A 247 -28.72 11.72 -3.86
N ILE A 248 -28.98 12.27 -5.04
CA ILE A 248 -30.20 12.00 -5.82
C ILE A 248 -29.88 11.73 -7.28
N ASP A 249 -30.73 10.94 -7.95
CA ASP A 249 -30.67 10.76 -9.39
C ASP A 249 -31.32 11.93 -10.17
N TYR A 250 -31.34 11.82 -11.50
CA TYR A 250 -31.93 12.84 -12.38
C TYR A 250 -33.46 13.00 -12.23
N TRP A 251 -34.13 12.09 -11.53
CA TRP A 251 -35.57 12.14 -11.22
C TRP A 251 -35.84 12.59 -9.78
N GLY A 252 -34.82 13.00 -9.02
CA GLY A 252 -34.99 13.40 -7.63
C GLY A 252 -35.22 12.22 -6.68
N ARG A 253 -34.81 11.01 -7.03
CA ARG A 253 -34.91 9.84 -6.14
C ARG A 253 -33.60 9.67 -5.39
N LYS A 254 -33.68 9.35 -4.10
CA LYS A 254 -32.49 9.16 -3.26
C LYS A 254 -31.66 7.99 -3.78
N VAL A 255 -30.35 8.17 -3.88
CA VAL A 255 -29.40 7.13 -4.27
C VAL A 255 -28.31 6.94 -3.22
N ALA A 256 -27.72 5.75 -3.19
CA ALA A 256 -26.57 5.48 -2.34
C ALA A 256 -25.32 6.21 -2.88
N PRO A 257 -24.31 6.51 -2.04
CA PRO A 257 -23.05 7.12 -2.50
C PRO A 257 -22.37 6.36 -3.64
N GLU A 258 -22.57 5.05 -3.76
CA GLU A 258 -22.03 4.22 -4.85
C GLU A 258 -22.79 4.40 -6.18
N ASP A 259 -24.01 4.92 -6.14
CA ASP A 259 -24.91 5.13 -7.29
C ASP A 259 -25.11 6.62 -7.60
N ARG A 260 -24.30 7.49 -7.00
CA ARG A 260 -24.35 8.94 -7.21
C ARG A 260 -24.12 9.30 -8.68
N VAL A 261 -24.87 10.29 -9.16
CA VAL A 261 -24.78 10.78 -10.55
C VAL A 261 -24.20 12.19 -10.58
N PRO A 262 -23.44 12.57 -11.62
CA PRO A 262 -22.93 13.93 -11.77
C PRO A 262 -24.05 14.93 -12.01
N ASP A 263 -23.85 16.18 -11.58
CA ASP A 263 -24.77 17.28 -11.84
C ASP A 263 -24.66 17.70 -13.30
N TYR A 264 -25.80 17.70 -14.00
CA TYR A 264 -25.91 18.03 -15.41
C TYR A 264 -26.35 19.48 -15.58
N ASP A 265 -25.61 20.23 -16.41
CA ASP A 265 -25.98 21.59 -16.78
C ASP A 265 -26.71 21.59 -18.14
N PRO A 266 -28.03 21.85 -18.15
CA PRO A 266 -28.81 21.87 -19.39
C PRO A 266 -28.47 23.05 -20.31
N GLU A 267 -27.91 24.14 -19.79
CA GLU A 267 -27.56 25.31 -20.61
C GLU A 267 -26.34 25.05 -21.48
N THR A 268 -25.33 24.39 -20.90
CA THR A 268 -24.09 24.05 -21.61
C THR A 268 -24.11 22.66 -22.24
N GLY A 269 -25.06 21.81 -21.83
CA GLY A 269 -25.15 20.41 -22.23
C GLY A 269 -24.03 19.54 -21.67
N ARG A 270 -23.33 20.00 -20.62
CA ARG A 270 -22.15 19.33 -20.03
C ARG A 270 -22.40 18.95 -18.57
N PHE A 271 -21.69 17.94 -18.10
CA PHE A 271 -21.64 17.62 -16.68
C PHE A 271 -20.68 18.57 -15.95
N LYS A 272 -21.07 19.00 -14.75
CA LYS A 272 -20.27 19.90 -13.92
C LYS A 272 -19.09 19.15 -13.28
N ILE A 273 -17.95 19.81 -13.28
CA ILE A 273 -16.71 19.34 -12.66
C ILE A 273 -16.33 20.32 -11.56
N GLU A 274 -15.82 19.82 -10.45
CA GLU A 274 -15.24 20.61 -9.37
C GLU A 274 -13.80 20.20 -9.12
N MET A 275 -12.96 21.16 -8.74
CA MET A 275 -11.58 20.92 -8.32
C MET A 275 -11.59 20.64 -6.82
N LYS A 276 -11.21 19.43 -6.42
CA LYS A 276 -11.05 19.06 -5.02
C LYS A 276 -9.60 19.22 -4.58
N THR A 277 -9.42 19.81 -3.41
CA THR A 277 -8.15 19.94 -2.70
C THR A 277 -7.95 18.77 -1.73
N TRP A 278 -6.75 18.62 -1.18
CA TRP A 278 -6.51 17.64 -0.11
C TRP A 278 -7.47 17.77 1.08
N GLN A 279 -7.82 19.00 1.45
CA GLN A 279 -8.73 19.27 2.57
C GLN A 279 -10.15 18.78 2.31
N ASP A 280 -10.59 18.72 1.05
CA ASP A 280 -11.88 18.12 0.70
C ASP A 280 -11.89 16.62 0.99
N PHE A 281 -10.80 15.92 0.65
CA PHE A 281 -10.66 14.48 0.92
C PHE A 281 -10.50 14.19 2.42
N VAL A 282 -9.89 15.09 3.19
CA VAL A 282 -9.83 14.99 4.66
C VAL A 282 -11.25 15.02 5.25
N ARG A 283 -12.07 16.01 4.87
CA ARG A 283 -13.47 16.11 5.33
C ARG A 283 -14.30 14.90 4.93
N GLU A 284 -14.20 14.47 3.67
CA GLU A 284 -14.94 13.30 3.17
C GLU A 284 -14.53 12.02 3.93
N ALA A 285 -13.25 11.84 4.24
CA ALA A 285 -12.78 10.72 5.06
C ALA A 285 -13.33 10.77 6.49
N GLU A 286 -13.37 11.94 7.12
CA GLU A 286 -13.94 12.14 8.46
C GLU A 286 -15.44 11.81 8.49
N GLU A 287 -16.20 12.27 7.51
CA GLU A 287 -17.63 11.97 7.37
C GLU A 287 -17.88 10.47 7.20
N ILE A 288 -17.16 9.82 6.29
CA ILE A 288 -17.23 8.36 6.07
C ILE A 288 -16.94 7.61 7.37
N ASN A 289 -15.90 8.02 8.10
CA ASN A 289 -15.52 7.38 9.36
C ASN A 289 -16.56 7.59 10.45
N LYS A 290 -17.15 8.78 10.55
CA LYS A 290 -18.21 9.10 11.50
C LYS A 290 -19.46 8.26 11.24
N GLU A 291 -19.89 8.15 9.98
CA GLU A 291 -21.01 7.28 9.61
C GLU A 291 -20.74 5.81 9.92
N LYS A 292 -19.54 5.34 9.60
CA LYS A 292 -19.13 3.95 9.85
C LYS A 292 -19.08 3.64 11.35
N ALA A 293 -18.56 4.55 12.17
CA ALA A 293 -18.56 4.42 13.63
C ALA A 293 -20.00 4.39 14.19
N ALA A 294 -20.88 5.27 13.69
CA ALA A 294 -22.29 5.29 14.10
C ALA A 294 -23.02 3.98 13.76
N LYS A 295 -22.77 3.42 12.56
CA LYS A 295 -23.33 2.11 12.15
C LYS A 295 -22.81 0.95 13.01
N LEU A 296 -21.56 1.00 13.46
CA LEU A 296 -20.96 -0.02 14.32
C LEU A 296 -21.30 0.15 15.81
N GLY A 297 -21.79 1.32 16.23
CA GLY A 297 -22.06 1.62 17.64
C GLY A 297 -20.79 1.71 18.51
N ARG A 298 -19.61 1.85 17.90
CA ARG A 298 -18.32 1.99 18.61
C ARG A 298 -17.31 2.82 17.79
N PRO A 299 -16.28 3.40 18.44
CA PRO A 299 -15.14 3.98 17.73
C PRO A 299 -14.49 2.98 16.77
N LEU A 300 -14.00 3.47 15.63
CA LEU A 300 -13.23 2.68 14.67
C LEU A 300 -11.82 2.43 15.20
N ARG A 301 -11.30 1.23 14.96
CA ARG A 301 -9.86 0.99 15.07
C ARG A 301 -9.15 1.65 13.89
N TYR A 302 -7.86 1.92 14.05
CA TYR A 302 -7.04 2.55 13.01
C TYR A 302 -7.06 1.80 11.66
N ASP A 303 -7.03 0.45 11.69
CA ASP A 303 -7.14 -0.40 10.50
C ASP A 303 -8.52 -0.31 9.81
N GLU A 304 -9.55 0.09 10.55
CA GLU A 304 -10.92 0.24 10.05
C GLU A 304 -11.20 1.63 9.50
N MET A 305 -10.39 2.63 9.84
CA MET A 305 -10.56 3.99 9.34
C MET A 305 -10.27 4.07 7.84
N VAL A 306 -11.06 4.88 7.14
CA VAL A 306 -10.80 5.30 5.77
C VAL A 306 -9.93 6.55 5.84
N LEU A 307 -8.76 6.53 5.22
CA LEU A 307 -7.84 7.66 5.21
C LEU A 307 -8.06 8.58 3.99
N PRO A 308 -7.69 9.87 4.05
CA PRO A 308 -7.93 10.82 2.96
C PRO A 308 -7.31 10.39 1.62
N GLU A 309 -6.12 9.80 1.64
CA GLU A 309 -5.45 9.26 0.45
C GLU A 309 -6.22 8.09 -0.17
N GLU A 310 -6.95 7.31 0.63
CA GLU A 310 -7.82 6.23 0.15
C GLU A 310 -9.07 6.82 -0.52
N VAL A 311 -9.63 7.90 0.02
CA VAL A 311 -10.77 8.60 -0.59
C VAL A 311 -10.36 9.23 -1.93
N TYR A 312 -9.20 9.89 -1.95
CA TYR A 312 -8.59 10.48 -3.15
C TYR A 312 -8.50 9.44 -4.27
N ILE A 313 -7.80 8.33 -4.03
CA ILE A 313 -7.54 7.36 -5.10
C ILE A 313 -8.80 6.62 -5.51
N LYS A 314 -9.70 6.34 -4.57
CA LYS A 314 -10.98 5.69 -4.88
C LYS A 314 -11.89 6.59 -5.71
N SER A 315 -11.84 7.90 -5.50
CA SER A 315 -12.58 8.87 -6.31
C SER A 315 -12.07 8.88 -7.75
N THR A 316 -10.75 8.95 -7.94
CA THR A 316 -10.13 8.90 -9.27
C THR A 316 -10.41 7.57 -9.99
N LEU A 317 -10.28 6.44 -9.29
CA LEU A 317 -10.57 5.13 -9.86
C LEU A 317 -12.05 4.94 -10.20
N ALA A 318 -12.97 5.54 -9.42
CA ALA A 318 -14.39 5.50 -9.74
C ALA A 318 -14.71 6.25 -11.05
N VAL A 319 -14.02 7.36 -11.33
CA VAL A 319 -14.17 8.08 -12.61
C VAL A 319 -13.65 7.23 -13.76
N ASN A 320 -12.48 6.60 -13.61
CA ASN A 320 -11.93 5.70 -14.64
C ASN A 320 -12.85 4.50 -14.89
N GLU A 321 -13.39 3.90 -13.82
CA GLU A 321 -14.36 2.82 -13.89
C GLU A 321 -15.61 3.25 -14.67
N ALA A 322 -16.18 4.42 -14.36
CA ALA A 322 -17.37 4.95 -15.03
C ALA A 322 -17.11 5.30 -16.51
N HIS A 323 -15.96 5.91 -16.81
CA HIS A 323 -15.55 6.23 -18.18
C HIS A 323 -15.45 4.97 -19.05
N ALA A 324 -14.77 3.93 -18.55
CA ALA A 324 -14.63 2.66 -19.26
C ALA A 324 -16.00 1.98 -19.47
N LYS A 325 -16.88 1.98 -18.46
CA LYS A 325 -18.27 1.49 -18.62
C LYS A 325 -19.04 2.27 -19.68
N GLY A 326 -18.89 3.59 -19.72
CA GLY A 326 -19.53 4.43 -20.72
C GLY A 326 -19.10 4.07 -22.15
N TRP A 327 -17.80 3.88 -22.37
CA TRP A 327 -17.29 3.46 -23.68
C TRP A 327 -17.68 2.04 -24.06
N ALA A 328 -17.71 1.11 -23.11
CA ALA A 328 -18.22 -0.23 -23.37
C ALA A 328 -19.65 -0.19 -23.92
N LEU A 329 -20.53 0.57 -23.24
CA LEU A 329 -21.91 0.77 -23.69
C LEU A 329 -22.01 1.45 -25.06
N GLU A 330 -21.17 2.46 -25.32
CA GLU A 330 -21.14 3.15 -26.61
C GLU A 330 -20.74 2.20 -27.75
N TYR A 331 -19.69 1.40 -27.57
CA TYR A 331 -19.25 0.42 -28.57
C TYR A 331 -20.28 -0.70 -28.78
N ALA A 332 -21.00 -1.09 -27.74
CA ALA A 332 -22.06 -2.09 -27.82
C ALA A 332 -23.41 -1.54 -28.33
N ARG A 333 -23.59 -0.20 -28.43
CA ARG A 333 -24.91 0.44 -28.64
C ARG A 333 -25.70 -0.10 -29.82
N TYR A 334 -25.04 -0.45 -30.92
CA TYR A 334 -25.69 -0.95 -32.15
C TYR A 334 -25.45 -2.44 -32.39
N PHE A 335 -24.86 -3.16 -31.45
CA PHE A 335 -24.51 -4.56 -31.63
C PHE A 335 -25.71 -5.44 -32.03
N ASP A 336 -26.82 -5.35 -31.29
CA ASP A 336 -28.05 -6.09 -31.60
C ASP A 336 -28.63 -5.71 -32.96
N ARG A 337 -28.51 -4.44 -33.35
CA ARG A 337 -28.93 -3.97 -34.68
C ARG A 337 -28.09 -4.63 -35.76
N TYR A 338 -26.76 -4.65 -35.61
CA TYR A 338 -25.85 -5.28 -36.57
C TYR A 338 -26.10 -6.78 -36.71
N VAL A 339 -26.30 -7.49 -35.59
CA VAL A 339 -26.63 -8.92 -35.61
C VAL A 339 -27.95 -9.17 -36.35
N ASN A 340 -28.97 -8.35 -36.08
CA ASN A 340 -30.26 -8.47 -36.76
C ASN A 340 -30.18 -8.09 -38.25
N GLU A 341 -29.37 -7.09 -38.62
CA GLU A 341 -29.12 -6.69 -40.00
C GLU A 341 -28.39 -7.80 -40.76
N LEU A 342 -27.36 -8.40 -40.18
CA LEU A 342 -26.63 -9.52 -40.76
C LEU A 342 -27.57 -10.70 -41.04
N ARG A 343 -28.44 -11.07 -40.09
CA ARG A 343 -29.45 -12.13 -40.27
C ARG A 343 -30.41 -11.83 -41.42
N LYS A 344 -30.78 -10.56 -41.62
CA LYS A 344 -31.64 -10.15 -42.75
C LYS A 344 -30.89 -10.23 -44.07
N LEU A 345 -29.64 -9.78 -44.10
CA LEU A 345 -28.77 -9.84 -45.28
C LEU A 345 -28.49 -11.29 -45.69
N GLU A 346 -28.26 -12.21 -44.75
CA GLU A 346 -28.08 -13.64 -45.04
C GLU A 346 -29.31 -14.25 -45.73
N LYS A 347 -30.52 -13.91 -45.26
CA LYS A 347 -31.78 -14.32 -45.91
C LYS A 347 -31.93 -13.72 -47.30
N ALA A 348 -31.61 -12.43 -47.45
CA ALA A 348 -31.67 -11.75 -48.73
C ALA A 348 -30.66 -12.32 -49.73
N TYR A 349 -29.44 -12.63 -49.27
CA TYR A 349 -28.39 -13.26 -50.07
C TYR A 349 -28.84 -14.61 -50.62
N ALA A 350 -29.43 -15.47 -49.77
CA ALA A 350 -29.94 -16.77 -50.19
C ALA A 350 -31.01 -16.65 -51.27
N LEU A 351 -31.95 -15.70 -51.12
CA LEU A 351 -33.01 -15.44 -52.10
C LEU A 351 -32.44 -14.93 -53.43
N TRP A 352 -31.58 -13.91 -53.40
CA TRP A 352 -31.02 -13.31 -54.61
C TRP A 352 -30.09 -14.26 -55.35
N LYS A 353 -29.34 -15.08 -54.62
CA LYS A 353 -28.52 -16.14 -55.20
C LYS A 353 -29.35 -17.12 -56.02
N GLU A 354 -30.49 -17.57 -55.49
CA GLU A 354 -31.42 -18.44 -56.22
C GLU A 354 -31.99 -17.77 -57.49
N ILE A 355 -32.33 -16.47 -57.41
CA ILE A 355 -32.84 -15.70 -58.55
C ILE A 355 -31.78 -15.53 -59.64
N GLU A 356 -30.54 -15.19 -59.26
CA GLU A 356 -29.43 -15.00 -60.19
C GLU A 356 -29.00 -16.31 -60.86
N GLU A 357 -28.99 -17.43 -60.11
CA GLU A 357 -28.72 -18.77 -60.65
C GLU A 357 -29.78 -19.21 -61.67
N LYS A 358 -31.07 -18.93 -61.42
CA LYS A 358 -32.17 -19.22 -62.34
C LYS A 358 -32.25 -18.27 -63.54
N THR A 359 -31.51 -17.16 -63.52
CA THR A 359 -31.53 -16.17 -64.61
C THR A 359 -30.45 -16.49 -65.65
N PRO A 360 -30.81 -16.63 -66.95
CA PRO A 360 -29.84 -16.88 -68.02
C PRO A 360 -28.71 -15.84 -68.04
N PRO A 361 -27.45 -16.23 -68.29
CA PRO A 361 -26.29 -15.34 -68.23
C PRO A 361 -26.45 -14.03 -69.01
N GLU A 362 -27.03 -14.11 -70.21
CA GLU A 362 -27.30 -12.98 -71.10
C GLU A 362 -28.30 -11.95 -70.53
N LYS A 363 -29.09 -12.33 -69.52
CA LYS A 363 -30.10 -11.46 -68.89
C LYS A 363 -29.70 -10.99 -67.49
N ARG A 364 -28.61 -11.49 -66.92
CA ARG A 364 -28.15 -11.12 -65.57
C ARG A 364 -27.81 -9.64 -65.41
N TYR A 365 -27.36 -8.99 -66.48
CA TYR A 365 -27.12 -7.52 -66.48
C TYR A 365 -28.39 -6.71 -66.17
N LYS A 366 -29.60 -7.27 -66.41
CA LYS A 366 -30.88 -6.62 -66.07
C LYS A 366 -31.17 -6.66 -64.57
N LEU A 367 -30.54 -7.58 -63.85
CA LEU A 367 -30.62 -7.67 -62.40
C LEU A 367 -29.56 -6.80 -61.71
N ALA A 368 -28.51 -6.39 -62.43
CA ALA A 368 -27.46 -5.54 -61.87
C ALA A 368 -28.05 -4.19 -61.46
N ILE A 369 -27.98 -3.90 -60.17
CA ILE A 369 -28.49 -2.68 -59.57
C ILE A 369 -27.28 -1.78 -59.31
N GLY A 370 -27.40 -0.49 -59.61
CA GLY A 370 -26.40 0.46 -59.12
C GLY A 370 -26.43 0.48 -57.59
N PRO A 371 -25.30 0.71 -56.92
CA PRO A 371 -25.30 0.98 -55.48
C PRO A 371 -26.28 2.13 -55.20
N ALA A 372 -27.05 2.02 -54.12
CA ALA A 372 -28.10 3.00 -53.81
C ALA A 372 -27.49 4.41 -53.66
N ARG A 373 -27.58 5.23 -54.72
CA ARG A 373 -27.14 6.63 -54.83
C ARG A 373 -26.06 7.03 -53.81
N SER A 374 -24.81 6.72 -54.12
CA SER A 374 -23.67 7.23 -53.35
C SER A 374 -23.62 8.77 -53.43
N GLU A 375 -23.05 9.41 -52.41
CA GLU A 375 -22.83 10.86 -52.39
C GLU A 375 -21.91 11.32 -53.55
N LEU A 376 -21.12 10.40 -54.11
CA LEU A 376 -20.27 10.57 -55.29
C LEU A 376 -21.05 10.63 -56.61
N GLU A 377 -22.16 9.88 -56.74
CA GLU A 377 -23.11 10.01 -57.87
C GLU A 377 -23.79 11.38 -57.86
N ARG A 378 -24.08 11.95 -56.68
CA ARG A 378 -24.62 13.33 -56.56
C ARG A 378 -23.62 14.41 -56.96
N LEU A 379 -22.32 14.13 -56.80
CA LEU A 379 -21.22 15.04 -57.12
C LEU A 379 -20.69 14.86 -58.56
N GLY A 380 -21.16 13.85 -59.29
CA GLY A 380 -20.85 13.64 -60.71
C GLY A 380 -19.42 13.15 -60.99
N ILE A 381 -18.75 12.52 -60.02
CA ILE A 381 -17.29 12.30 -60.12
C ILE A 381 -16.90 10.99 -60.83
N VAL A 382 -17.68 9.90 -60.79
CA VAL A 382 -17.48 8.68 -61.63
C VAL A 382 -18.78 7.85 -61.65
N PRO A 383 -19.22 7.23 -62.77
CA PRO A 383 -20.27 6.22 -62.72
C PRO A 383 -19.75 4.93 -62.06
N GLU A 384 -20.31 4.54 -60.92
CA GLU A 384 -19.95 3.28 -60.24
C GLU A 384 -20.38 2.07 -61.09
N GLU A 385 -19.50 1.07 -61.21
CA GLU A 385 -19.80 -0.18 -61.93
C GLU A 385 -21.02 -0.87 -61.32
N LYS A 386 -21.97 -1.28 -62.16
CA LYS A 386 -23.17 -2.00 -61.72
C LYS A 386 -22.77 -3.40 -61.24
N LYS A 387 -23.06 -3.71 -59.98
CA LYS A 387 -22.82 -5.01 -59.36
C LYS A 387 -24.09 -5.84 -59.29
N LEU A 388 -23.93 -7.16 -59.17
CA LEU A 388 -25.07 -8.03 -58.90
C LEU A 388 -25.58 -7.83 -57.47
N PRO A 389 -26.89 -8.00 -57.21
CA PRO A 389 -27.45 -7.96 -55.87
C PRO A 389 -26.70 -8.82 -54.85
N THR A 390 -26.28 -10.03 -55.21
CA THR A 390 -25.48 -10.90 -54.33
C THR A 390 -24.14 -10.30 -53.94
N GLU A 391 -23.42 -9.67 -54.87
CA GLU A 391 -22.14 -9.00 -54.63
C GLU A 391 -22.32 -7.80 -53.69
N LEU A 392 -23.37 -6.99 -53.89
CA LEU A 392 -23.69 -5.86 -53.00
C LEU A 392 -24.07 -6.32 -51.59
N ILE A 393 -24.86 -7.40 -51.49
CA ILE A 393 -25.24 -7.97 -50.20
C ILE A 393 -24.01 -8.56 -49.50
N GLU A 394 -23.11 -9.24 -50.21
CA GLU A 394 -21.88 -9.78 -49.64
C GLU A 394 -20.94 -8.68 -49.13
N GLU A 395 -20.81 -7.58 -49.88
CA GLU A 395 -20.05 -6.40 -49.44
C GLU A 395 -20.64 -5.81 -48.15
N GLN A 396 -21.96 -5.63 -48.09
CA GLN A 396 -22.64 -5.14 -46.89
C GLN A 396 -22.52 -6.12 -45.72
N MET A 397 -22.66 -7.43 -45.96
CA MET A 397 -22.45 -8.45 -44.93
C MET A 397 -21.03 -8.40 -44.37
N ARG A 398 -20.01 -8.18 -45.21
CA ARG A 398 -18.62 -8.03 -44.78
C ARG A 398 -18.42 -6.79 -43.92
N LEU A 399 -19.05 -5.67 -44.27
CA LEU A 399 -19.03 -4.44 -43.45
C LEU A 399 -19.68 -4.68 -42.09
N ILE A 400 -20.90 -5.23 -42.06
CA ILE A 400 -21.61 -5.51 -40.81
C ILE A 400 -20.86 -6.52 -39.94
N LYS A 401 -20.23 -7.55 -40.52
CA LYS A 401 -19.38 -8.48 -39.77
C LYS A 401 -18.20 -7.78 -39.09
N ARG A 402 -17.56 -6.82 -39.77
CA ARG A 402 -16.48 -6.00 -39.18
C ARG A 402 -17.00 -5.12 -38.05
N GLU A 403 -18.18 -4.52 -38.20
CA GLU A 403 -18.82 -3.73 -37.15
C GLU A 403 -19.15 -4.57 -35.91
N ILE A 404 -19.64 -5.80 -36.10
CA ILE A 404 -19.88 -6.76 -35.01
C ILE A 404 -18.57 -7.13 -34.30
N GLU A 405 -17.52 -7.43 -35.07
CA GLU A 405 -16.20 -7.78 -34.54
C GLU A 405 -15.61 -6.61 -33.74
N HIS A 406 -15.62 -5.41 -34.31
CA HIS A 406 -15.17 -4.19 -33.66
C HIS A 406 -15.94 -3.92 -32.37
N ALA A 407 -17.28 -3.93 -32.41
CA ALA A 407 -18.12 -3.71 -31.23
C ALA A 407 -17.83 -4.74 -30.13
N ARG A 408 -17.70 -6.02 -30.49
CA ARG A 408 -17.36 -7.09 -29.55
C ARG A 408 -16.00 -6.84 -28.89
N GLU A 409 -14.97 -6.58 -29.68
CA GLU A 409 -13.59 -6.43 -29.17
C GLU A 409 -13.41 -5.14 -28.37
N ALA A 410 -13.90 -4.01 -28.89
CA ALA A 410 -13.81 -2.71 -28.23
C ALA A 410 -14.64 -2.68 -26.93
N SER A 411 -15.87 -3.18 -26.94
CA SER A 411 -16.71 -3.25 -25.74
C SER A 411 -16.07 -4.15 -24.68
N THR A 412 -15.63 -5.35 -25.05
CA THR A 412 -15.01 -6.30 -24.10
C THR A 412 -13.75 -5.71 -23.47
N ALA A 413 -12.90 -5.05 -24.27
CA ALA A 413 -11.70 -4.40 -23.75
C ALA A 413 -12.03 -3.31 -22.72
N GLN A 414 -13.06 -2.51 -22.97
CA GLN A 414 -13.51 -1.46 -22.05
C GLN A 414 -14.18 -2.03 -20.79
N GLU A 415 -14.95 -3.11 -20.90
CA GLU A 415 -15.48 -3.82 -19.73
C GLU A 415 -14.35 -4.38 -18.85
N GLN A 416 -13.29 -4.91 -19.46
CA GLN A 416 -12.12 -5.38 -18.72
C GLN A 416 -11.42 -4.22 -17.99
N GLN A 417 -11.20 -3.08 -18.66
CA GLN A 417 -10.64 -1.89 -18.02
C GLN A 417 -11.50 -1.38 -16.86
N ALA A 418 -12.83 -1.39 -17.02
CA ALA A 418 -13.76 -1.04 -15.95
C ALA A 418 -13.61 -2.00 -14.76
N LYS A 419 -13.49 -3.31 -15.02
CA LYS A 419 -13.32 -4.31 -13.97
C LYS A 419 -11.98 -4.17 -13.24
N ASP A 420 -10.91 -3.87 -13.97
CA ASP A 420 -9.59 -3.63 -13.38
C ASP A 420 -9.60 -2.39 -12.49
N ALA A 421 -10.23 -1.29 -12.93
CA ALA A 421 -10.41 -0.08 -12.12
C ALA A 421 -11.27 -0.36 -10.86
N GLU A 422 -12.35 -1.14 -10.98
CA GLU A 422 -13.18 -1.57 -9.84
C GLU A 422 -12.35 -2.39 -8.84
N MET A 423 -11.55 -3.36 -9.33
CA MET A 423 -10.68 -4.16 -8.48
C MET A 423 -9.63 -3.29 -7.77
N MET A 424 -8.94 -2.41 -8.50
CA MET A 424 -7.99 -1.48 -7.89
C MET A 424 -8.68 -0.62 -6.82
N ARG A 425 -9.88 -0.09 -7.10
CA ARG A 425 -10.65 0.72 -6.15
C ARG A 425 -11.02 -0.05 -4.88
N LYS A 426 -11.38 -1.33 -5.02
CA LYS A 426 -11.76 -2.21 -3.91
C LYS A 426 -10.56 -2.62 -3.04
N TYR A 427 -9.41 -2.83 -3.65
CA TYR A 427 -8.20 -3.32 -2.98
C TYR A 427 -7.17 -2.24 -2.65
N ALA A 428 -7.41 -0.99 -3.06
CA ALA A 428 -6.62 0.17 -2.66
C ALA A 428 -6.69 0.39 -1.14
N GLU A 429 -5.53 0.37 -0.50
CA GLU A 429 -5.32 0.70 0.91
C GLU A 429 -4.14 1.68 1.02
N SER A 430 -4.18 2.56 2.02
CA SER A 430 -3.04 3.42 2.35
C SER A 430 -1.82 2.58 2.72
N SER A 431 -0.63 2.94 2.21
CA SER A 431 0.62 2.29 2.58
C SER A 431 0.85 2.35 4.09
N ARG A 432 0.41 3.44 4.76
CA ARG A 432 0.51 3.60 6.21
C ARG A 432 -0.23 2.50 6.96
N LYS A 433 -1.47 2.22 6.57
CA LYS A 433 -2.28 1.17 7.21
C LYS A 433 -1.73 -0.22 6.94
N TYR A 434 -1.38 -0.49 5.69
CA TYR A 434 -0.84 -1.78 5.29
C TYR A 434 0.46 -2.08 6.05
N ALA A 435 1.42 -1.16 5.98
CA ALA A 435 2.75 -1.37 6.53
C ALA A 435 2.77 -1.40 8.06
N LEU A 436 2.01 -0.55 8.75
CA LEU A 436 1.91 -0.63 10.22
C LEU A 436 1.35 -1.97 10.70
N ARG A 437 0.33 -2.49 10.01
CA ARG A 437 -0.23 -3.82 10.31
C ARG A 437 0.84 -4.89 10.15
N GLU A 438 1.60 -4.86 9.06
CA GLU A 438 2.69 -5.81 8.82
C GLU A 438 3.81 -5.71 9.86
N SER A 439 4.22 -4.49 10.22
CA SER A 439 5.25 -4.22 11.24
C SER A 439 4.82 -4.74 12.61
N TYR A 440 3.59 -4.43 13.06
CA TYR A 440 3.09 -4.87 14.36
C TYR A 440 3.05 -6.40 14.48
N GLU A 441 2.58 -7.09 13.44
CA GLU A 441 2.60 -8.55 13.39
C GLU A 441 4.05 -9.07 13.45
N GLY A 442 4.97 -8.49 12.67
CA GLY A 442 6.36 -8.89 12.64
C GLY A 442 7.06 -8.75 14.00
N TYR A 443 6.87 -7.63 14.69
CA TYR A 443 7.45 -7.42 16.02
C TYR A 443 6.81 -8.34 17.07
N ALA A 444 5.51 -8.62 16.98
CA ALA A 444 4.86 -9.60 17.84
C ALA A 444 5.44 -11.01 17.63
N GLU A 445 5.66 -11.43 16.37
CA GLU A 445 6.32 -12.70 16.07
C GLU A 445 7.77 -12.76 16.59
N ALA A 446 8.53 -11.66 16.49
CA ALA A 446 9.87 -11.57 17.04
C ALA A 446 9.85 -11.70 18.58
N GLY A 447 8.89 -11.07 19.25
CA GLY A 447 8.67 -11.18 20.69
C GLY A 447 8.31 -12.60 21.13
N ILE A 448 7.44 -13.29 20.39
CA ILE A 448 7.10 -14.70 20.64
C ILE A 448 8.35 -15.58 20.48
N ALA A 449 9.14 -15.37 19.43
CA ALA A 449 10.38 -16.13 19.22
C ALA A 449 11.40 -15.89 20.35
N ALA A 450 11.52 -14.66 20.85
CA ALA A 450 12.37 -14.33 21.99
C ALA A 450 11.91 -15.06 23.27
N TRP A 451 10.60 -15.09 23.52
CA TRP A 451 10.01 -15.81 24.64
C TRP A 451 10.24 -17.33 24.54
N GLU A 452 10.02 -17.92 23.37
CA GLU A 452 10.26 -19.34 23.13
C GLU A 452 11.74 -19.70 23.31
N ALA A 453 12.66 -18.87 22.78
CA ALA A 453 14.09 -19.06 22.95
C ALA A 453 14.51 -19.00 24.42
N THR A 454 14.00 -18.00 25.16
CA THR A 454 14.21 -17.86 26.62
C THR A 454 13.81 -19.14 27.35
N ARG A 455 12.62 -19.69 27.09
CA ARG A 455 12.13 -20.92 27.74
C ARG A 455 12.91 -22.16 27.34
N ARG A 456 13.20 -22.30 26.04
CA ARG A 456 13.91 -23.47 25.48
C ARG A 456 15.34 -23.55 26.00
N LYS A 457 16.03 -22.41 26.07
CA LYS A 457 17.44 -22.32 26.47
C LYS A 457 17.65 -22.08 27.96
N LYS A 458 16.57 -21.73 28.69
CA LYS A 458 16.58 -21.43 30.13
C LYS A 458 17.60 -20.33 30.47
N THR A 459 17.58 -19.27 29.67
CA THR A 459 18.52 -18.16 29.82
C THR A 459 18.37 -17.50 31.19
N LYS A 460 19.48 -17.04 31.77
CA LYS A 460 19.47 -16.34 33.09
C LYS A 460 18.63 -15.07 33.05
N ARG A 461 18.65 -14.36 31.92
CA ARG A 461 17.84 -13.16 31.66
C ARG A 461 16.78 -13.46 30.59
N PRO A 462 15.59 -12.85 30.65
CA PRO A 462 14.66 -12.92 29.54
C PRO A 462 15.29 -12.27 28.29
N ILE A 463 15.07 -12.86 27.13
CA ILE A 463 15.39 -12.22 25.85
C ILE A 463 14.27 -11.23 25.53
N VAL A 464 14.64 -9.99 25.24
CA VAL A 464 13.69 -8.92 24.89
C VAL A 464 14.09 -8.30 23.56
N ILE A 465 13.11 -7.94 22.73
CA ILE A 465 13.37 -7.19 21.50
C ILE A 465 13.46 -5.72 21.88
N ALA A 466 14.62 -5.12 21.67
CA ALA A 466 14.87 -3.71 21.91
C ALA A 466 14.86 -2.97 20.58
N ILE A 467 13.88 -2.08 20.38
CA ILE A 467 13.74 -1.34 19.13
C ILE A 467 14.65 -0.13 19.18
N GLU A 468 15.56 -0.02 18.21
CA GLU A 468 16.45 1.13 18.05
C GLU A 468 15.88 2.11 17.02
N ASN A 469 15.65 3.33 17.49
CA ASN A 469 15.10 4.43 16.71
C ASN A 469 16.23 5.20 16.01
N LEU A 470 16.33 5.08 14.69
CA LEU A 470 17.39 5.71 13.90
C LEU A 470 16.91 6.82 12.95
N TYR A 471 15.68 6.71 12.43
CA TYR A 471 15.20 7.53 11.31
C TYR A 471 13.84 8.17 11.61
N PRO A 472 13.80 9.40 12.18
CA PRO A 472 12.55 10.08 12.50
C PRO A 472 11.58 10.25 11.31
N GLU A 473 12.12 10.33 10.10
CA GLU A 473 11.42 10.40 8.81
C GLU A 473 10.76 9.07 8.38
N ASN A 474 11.01 7.99 9.11
CA ASN A 474 10.39 6.69 8.89
C ASN A 474 9.50 6.31 10.08
N TYR A 475 8.42 5.56 9.83
CA TYR A 475 7.66 4.93 10.91
C TYR A 475 8.54 4.00 11.73
N GLY A 476 8.28 3.95 13.03
CA GLY A 476 9.07 3.20 14.00
C GLY A 476 10.40 3.86 14.37
N GLY A 477 10.94 4.82 13.60
CA GLY A 477 12.26 5.41 13.85
C GLY A 477 12.30 6.52 14.91
N HIS A 478 11.23 6.71 15.68
CA HIS A 478 11.12 7.61 16.83
C HIS A 478 10.13 7.01 17.84
N PRO A 479 10.28 7.23 19.17
CA PRO A 479 9.25 6.85 20.13
C PRO A 479 7.93 7.54 19.77
N GLU A 480 6.95 6.78 19.28
CA GLU A 480 5.57 7.24 19.12
C GLU A 480 4.83 7.19 20.46
#